data_AF-A0A945AFW4-F1
#
_entry.id   AF-A0A945AFW4-F1
#
_cell.length_a   1.000
_cell.length_b   1.000
_cell.length_c   1.000
_cell.angle_alpha   90.00
_cell.angle_beta   90.00
_cell.angle_gamma   90.00
#
_symmetry.space_group_name_H-M   'P 1'
#
loop_
_entity.id
_entity.type
_entity.pdbx_description
1 polymer ?
#
loop_
_entity_poly.entity_id
_entity_poly.type
_entity_poly.pdbx_seq_one_letter_code
_entity_poly.pdbx_strand_id
1 'polypeptide(L)'
;MIQDSESLDLYLRDIASSEPLSGAEEIELAKKIRKGCQRSRDKLVAANLRFVVSVAREYQNHGVPLADLISAGNMGLMTAAERFDGTRGFKFIS
;
A
#
# COMPACT_ATOMS: atom_id res chain seq x y z
N MET A 1 22.22 2.37 13.68
CA MET A 1 20.88 2.12 14.26
C MET A 1 20.01 3.37 14.44
N ILE A 2 20.54 4.61 14.44
CA ILE A 2 19.70 5.82 14.58
C ILE A 2 18.95 6.20 13.28
N GLN A 3 19.51 5.87 12.10
CA GLN A 3 18.91 6.28 10.81
C GLN A 3 17.62 5.54 10.41
N ASP A 4 17.45 4.29 10.81
CA ASP A 4 16.27 3.50 10.43
C ASP A 4 14.98 4.02 11.08
N SER A 5 15.08 4.55 12.30
CA SER A 5 13.94 5.12 13.02
C SER A 5 13.50 6.46 12.40
N GLU A 6 14.44 7.32 12.05
CA GLU A 6 14.15 8.64 11.47
C GLU A 6 13.56 8.50 10.04
N SER A 7 14.08 7.56 9.25
CA SER A 7 13.52 7.24 7.94
C SER A 7 12.11 6.65 8.02
N LEU A 8 11.83 5.84 9.04
CA LEU A 8 10.49 5.26 9.25
C LEU A 8 9.48 6.35 9.65
N ASP A 9 9.88 7.28 10.53
CA ASP A 9 9.00 8.35 10.97
C ASP A 9 8.60 9.30 9.83
N LEU A 10 9.54 9.62 8.93
CA LEU A 10 9.25 10.40 7.71
C LEU A 10 8.26 9.66 6.81
N TYR A 11 8.50 8.38 6.55
CA TYR A 11 7.60 7.53 5.79
C TYR A 11 6.17 7.52 6.39
N LEU A 12 6.07 7.34 7.71
CA LEU A 12 4.78 7.31 8.40
C LEU A 12 4.03 8.65 8.29
N ARG A 13 4.74 9.78 8.33
CA ARG A 13 4.15 11.10 8.12
C ARG A 13 3.64 11.27 6.69
N ASP A 14 4.43 10.89 5.70
CA ASP A 14 4.07 11.03 4.28
C ASP A 14 2.79 10.26 3.93
N ILE A 15 2.63 9.05 4.47
CA ILE A 15 1.43 8.23 4.20
C ILE A 15 0.24 8.61 5.09
N ALA A 16 0.43 9.35 6.19
CA ALA A 16 -0.67 9.70 7.09
C ALA A 16 -1.73 10.56 6.40
N SER A 17 -1.30 11.42 5.47
CA SER A 17 -2.16 12.28 4.65
C SER A 17 -2.73 11.61 3.40
N SER A 18 -2.50 10.30 3.19
CA SER A 18 -3.05 9.62 2.02
C SER A 18 -4.58 9.55 2.08
N GLU A 19 -5.24 10.05 1.05
CA GLU A 19 -6.70 9.93 0.90
C GLU A 19 -7.08 8.59 0.26
N PRO A 20 -8.16 7.94 0.75
CA PRO A 20 -8.66 6.72 0.14
C PRO A 20 -9.24 7.00 -1.24
N LEU A 21 -9.01 6.08 -2.19
CA LEU A 21 -9.58 6.17 -3.52
C LEU A 21 -11.06 5.81 -3.51
N SER A 22 -11.83 6.47 -4.37
CA SER A 22 -13.18 6.00 -4.68
C SER A 22 -13.13 4.70 -5.49
N GLY A 23 -14.19 3.89 -5.43
CA GLY A 23 -14.25 2.65 -6.21
C GLY A 23 -14.18 2.89 -7.72
N ALA A 24 -14.70 4.02 -8.21
CA ALA A 24 -14.57 4.42 -9.61
C ALA A 24 -13.11 4.72 -9.99
N GLU A 25 -12.36 5.39 -9.12
CA GLU A 25 -10.93 5.62 -9.34
C GLU A 25 -10.12 4.33 -9.32
N GLU A 26 -10.41 3.41 -8.40
CA GLU A 26 -9.75 2.10 -8.36
C GLU A 26 -9.94 1.33 -9.68
N ILE A 27 -11.16 1.35 -10.23
CA ILE A 27 -11.47 0.74 -11.53
C ILE A 27 -10.66 1.38 -12.66
N GLU A 28 -10.59 2.71 -12.71
CA GLU A 28 -9.83 3.43 -13.74
C GLU A 28 -8.33 3.19 -13.63
N LEU A 29 -7.79 3.12 -12.42
CA LEU A 29 -6.39 2.77 -12.18
C LEU A 29 -6.12 1.32 -12.60
N ALA A 30 -6.97 0.36 -12.22
CA ALA A 30 -6.82 -1.04 -12.60
C ALA A 30 -6.77 -1.24 -14.12
N LYS A 31 -7.65 -0.54 -14.88
CA LYS A 31 -7.62 -0.56 -16.35
C LYS A 31 -6.29 -0.05 -16.92
N LYS A 32 -5.70 0.98 -16.33
CA LYS A 32 -4.41 1.54 -16.76
C LYS A 32 -3.24 0.65 -16.36
N ILE A 33 -3.27 0.04 -15.18
CA ILE A 33 -2.25 -0.91 -14.69
C ILE A 33 -2.14 -2.10 -15.64
N ARG A 34 -3.27 -2.65 -16.11
CA ARG A 34 -3.29 -3.73 -17.11
C ARG A 34 -2.61 -3.38 -18.43
N LYS A 35 -2.54 -2.08 -18.77
CA LYS A 35 -1.83 -1.57 -19.94
C LYS A 35 -0.35 -1.26 -19.66
N GLY A 36 0.16 -1.64 -18.49
CA GLY A 36 1.54 -1.38 -18.06
C GLY A 36 1.77 0.02 -17.47
N CYS A 37 0.72 0.74 -17.06
CA CYS A 37 0.90 2.09 -16.50
C CYS A 37 1.44 2.05 -15.06
N GLN A 38 2.76 2.15 -14.95
CA GLN A 38 3.49 2.19 -13.68
C GLN A 38 2.97 3.26 -12.73
N ARG A 39 2.74 4.49 -13.22
CA ARG A 39 2.22 5.60 -12.40
C ARG A 39 0.83 5.30 -11.81
N SER A 40 -0.01 4.55 -12.51
CA SER A 40 -1.30 4.12 -11.98
C SER A 40 -1.15 3.06 -10.89
N ARG A 41 -0.17 2.16 -11.04
CA ARG A 41 0.19 1.19 -9.99
C ARG A 41 0.66 1.92 -8.75
N ASP A 42 1.58 2.86 -8.90
CA ASP A 42 2.15 3.60 -7.77
C ASP A 42 1.07 4.44 -7.06
N LYS A 43 0.14 5.06 -7.80
CA LYS A 43 -1.00 5.77 -7.19
C LYS A 43 -1.91 4.81 -6.41
N LEU A 44 -2.24 3.65 -6.96
CA LEU A 44 -3.07 2.66 -6.29
C LEU A 44 -2.40 2.14 -5.01
N VAL A 45 -1.10 1.83 -5.08
CA VAL A 45 -0.31 1.38 -3.92
C VAL A 45 -0.22 2.47 -2.87
N ALA A 46 0.15 3.70 -3.26
CA ALA A 46 0.32 4.83 -2.34
C ALA A 46 -0.94 5.14 -1.52
N ALA A 47 -2.13 5.08 -2.16
CA ALA A 47 -3.41 5.30 -1.49
C ALA A 47 -3.73 4.25 -0.41
N ASN A 48 -3.02 3.12 -0.41
CA ASN A 48 -3.26 1.96 0.44
C ASN A 48 -2.11 1.66 1.42
N LEU A 49 -1.03 2.46 1.42
CA LEU A 49 0.11 2.25 2.34
C LEU A 49 -0.30 2.39 3.81
N ARG A 50 -1.27 3.27 4.12
CA ARG A 50 -1.79 3.42 5.49
C ARG A 50 -2.42 2.13 6.02
N PHE A 51 -3.07 1.35 5.15
CA PHE A 51 -3.63 0.05 5.51
C PHE A 51 -2.53 -0.98 5.80
N VAL A 52 -1.45 -0.99 5.03
CA VAL A 52 -0.31 -1.88 5.32
C VAL A 52 0.24 -1.61 6.71
N VAL A 53 0.38 -0.33 7.08
CA VAL A 53 0.85 0.05 8.41
C VAL A 53 -0.15 -0.34 9.49
N SER A 54 -1.47 -0.19 9.28
CA SER A 54 -2.46 -0.62 10.29
C SER A 54 -2.37 -2.12 10.54
N VAL A 55 -2.29 -2.93 9.48
CA VAL A 55 -2.14 -4.39 9.60
C VAL A 55 -0.79 -4.74 10.24
N ALA A 56 0.32 -4.15 9.80
CA ALA A 56 1.64 -4.44 10.36
C ALA A 56 1.74 -4.13 11.87
N ARG A 57 0.99 -3.12 12.35
CA ARG A 57 0.90 -2.80 13.78
C ARG A 57 0.24 -3.91 14.61
N GLU A 58 -0.71 -4.65 14.04
CA GLU A 58 -1.37 -5.79 14.70
C GLU A 58 -0.41 -6.96 14.93
N TYR A 59 0.64 -7.09 14.10
CA TYR A 59 1.66 -8.14 14.21
C TYR A 59 2.92 -7.69 14.96
N GLN A 60 2.90 -6.50 15.59
CA GLN A 60 4.01 -6.07 16.44
C GLN A 60 4.19 -6.99 17.65
N ASN A 61 5.42 -7.09 18.15
CA ASN A 61 5.82 -7.92 19.30
C ASN A 61 5.90 -9.43 19.04
N HIS A 62 5.79 -9.87 17.79
CA HIS A 62 6.00 -11.27 17.39
C HIS A 62 7.48 -11.59 17.04
N GLY A 63 8.43 -10.78 17.52
CA GLY A 63 9.87 -10.98 17.27
C GLY A 63 10.37 -10.44 15.92
N VAL A 64 9.48 -9.85 15.10
CA VAL A 64 9.84 -9.18 13.83
C VAL A 64 9.74 -7.67 14.00
N PRO A 65 10.75 -6.89 13.57
CA PRO A 65 10.69 -5.43 13.57
C PRO A 65 9.50 -4.89 12.76
N LEU A 66 8.87 -3.81 13.23
CA LEU A 66 7.75 -3.17 12.51
C LEU A 66 8.14 -2.76 11.09
N ALA A 67 9.35 -2.24 10.89
CA ALA A 67 9.84 -1.84 9.58
C ALA A 67 9.87 -3.01 8.57
N ASP A 68 10.24 -4.20 9.04
CA ASP A 68 10.28 -5.41 8.20
C ASP A 68 8.86 -5.88 7.85
N LEU A 69 7.93 -5.84 8.81
CA LEU A 69 6.52 -6.14 8.56
C LEU A 69 5.91 -5.19 7.53
N ILE A 70 6.19 -3.89 7.65
CA ILE A 70 5.75 -2.88 6.68
C ILE A 70 6.36 -3.12 5.30
N SER A 71 7.67 -3.39 5.23
CA SER A 71 8.36 -3.65 3.97
C SER A 71 7.78 -4.88 3.26
N ALA A 72 7.56 -5.98 3.99
CA ALA A 72 6.94 -7.19 3.47
C ALA A 72 5.50 -6.93 3.00
N GLY A 73 4.70 -6.21 3.80
CA GLY A 73 3.34 -5.83 3.44
C GLY A 73 3.29 -4.95 2.18
N ASN A 74 4.20 -3.99 2.05
CA ASN A 74 4.31 -3.13 0.87
C ASN A 74 4.66 -3.93 -0.39
N MET A 75 5.56 -4.91 -0.30
CA MET A 75 5.86 -5.82 -1.41
C MET A 75 4.64 -6.66 -1.82
N GLY A 76 3.90 -7.19 -0.84
CA GLY A 76 2.65 -7.90 -1.09
C GLY A 76 1.61 -7.01 -1.78
N LEU A 77 1.47 -5.77 -1.31
CA LEU A 77 0.57 -4.78 -1.88
C LEU A 77 0.91 -4.43 -3.34
N MET A 78 2.20 -4.21 -3.64
CA MET A 78 2.65 -3.97 -5.02
C MET A 78 2.31 -5.15 -5.94
N THR A 79 2.55 -6.38 -5.47
CA THR A 79 2.23 -7.59 -6.23
C THR A 79 0.72 -7.75 -6.44
N ALA A 80 -0.09 -7.42 -5.43
CA ALA A 80 -1.54 -7.44 -5.54
C ALA A 80 -2.06 -6.40 -6.54
N ALA A 81 -1.47 -5.19 -6.56
CA ALA A 81 -1.86 -4.12 -7.47
C ALA A 81 -1.70 -4.52 -8.94
N GLU A 82 -0.66 -5.28 -9.28
CA GLU A 82 -0.43 -5.80 -10.64
C GLU A 82 -1.51 -6.79 -11.09
N ARG A 83 -2.08 -7.53 -10.15
CA ARG A 83 -3.09 -8.57 -10.41
C ARG A 83 -4.52 -8.08 -10.21
N PHE A 84 -4.70 -6.85 -9.72
CA PHE A 84 -6.01 -6.33 -9.37
C PHE A 84 -6.93 -6.20 -10.58
N ASP A 85 -8.17 -6.67 -10.40
CA ASP A 85 -9.25 -6.52 -11.36
C ASP A 85 -10.43 -5.77 -10.74
N GLY A 86 -10.42 -4.44 -10.88
CA GLY A 86 -11.52 -3.61 -10.40
C GLY A 86 -12.88 -3.89 -11.06
N THR A 87 -12.93 -4.63 -12.17
CA THR A 87 -14.21 -4.96 -12.84
C THR A 87 -14.99 -6.08 -12.15
N ARG A 88 -14.36 -6.78 -11.19
CA ARG A 88 -14.98 -7.90 -10.47
C ARG A 88 -15.91 -7.49 -9.32
N GLY A 89 -16.11 -6.19 -9.11
CA GLY A 89 -17.06 -5.66 -8.12
C GLY A 89 -16.54 -5.63 -6.68
N PHE A 90 -15.25 -5.88 -6.47
CA PHE A 90 -14.59 -5.78 -5.16
C PHE A 90 -13.62 -4.59 -5.16
N LYS A 91 -13.48 -3.95 -4.00
CA LYS A 91 -12.46 -2.93 -3.79
C LYS A 91 -11.07 -3.56 -3.78
N PHE A 92 -10.05 -2.75 -4.03
CA PHE A 92 -8.68 -3.23 -3.99
C PHE A 92 -8.29 -3.72 -2.59
N ILE A 93 -8.71 -2.99 -1.56
CA ILE A 93 -8.62 -3.38 -0.16
C ILE A 93 -10.00 -3.30 0.47
N SER A 94 -10.35 -4.32 1.26
CA SER A 94 -11.61 -4.46 1.99
C SER A 94 -11.39 -4.46 3.48
#